data_AF-R7J9Y0-F1
#
_entry.id   AF-R7J9Y0-F1
#
_cell.length_a   1.000
_cell.length_b   1.000
_cell.length_c   1.000
_cell.angle_alpha   90.00
_cell.angle_beta   90.00
_cell.angle_gamma   90.00
#
_symmetry.space_group_name_H-M   'P 1'
#
loop_
_entity.id
_entity.type
_entity.pdbx_description
1 polymer ?
#
loop_
_entity_poly.entity_id
_entity_poly.type
_entity_poly.pdbx_seq_one_letter_code
_entity_poly.pdbx_strand_id
1 'polypeptide(L)'
;MKINSIQSYNYGVKNCDCNKKKTNPAFSARIPAQTERKILTEAVENGSEFLASVRAQLANIRKWGQSDTKLTEAFDFDNGKTVLGLDNSSISTMYGANLPNKTSLLDTVMSLKEKDIIKAEKDLKQIVDDNKTDLIVKALNDDKLMNKIVHKSNASDEELAEAIDKLSEERITELRFGLDEPSKYPSNDDIIHFDFSA
;
A
#
# COMPACT_ATOMS: atom_id res chain seq x y z
N MET A 1 -10.63 16.32 -19.34
CA MET A 1 -10.81 15.20 -18.40
C MET A 1 -9.69 15.32 -17.37
N LYS A 2 -10.00 15.67 -16.11
CA LYS A 2 -8.98 15.87 -15.07
C LYS A 2 -8.65 14.51 -14.45
N ILE A 3 -7.39 14.09 -14.55
CA ILE A 3 -6.88 12.90 -13.86
C ILE A 3 -6.73 13.29 -12.39
N ASN A 4 -7.52 12.66 -11.52
CA ASN A 4 -7.36 12.82 -10.07
C ASN A 4 -6.03 12.21 -9.64
N SER A 5 -5.29 13.01 -8.87
CA SER A 5 -4.08 12.71 -8.09
C SER A 5 -3.78 11.23 -7.84
N ILE A 6 -2.75 10.72 -8.52
CA ILE A 6 -1.94 9.61 -8.01
C ILE A 6 -1.07 10.22 -6.90
N GLN A 7 -1.48 10.08 -5.64
CA GLN A 7 -0.56 10.24 -4.51
C GLN A 7 0.32 8.99 -4.47
N SER A 8 1.52 9.11 -5.00
CA SER A 8 2.59 8.11 -4.88
C SER A 8 3.05 8.06 -3.42
N TYR A 9 2.85 6.92 -2.76
CA TYR A 9 3.40 6.66 -1.43
C TYR A 9 4.91 6.41 -1.54
N ASN A 10 5.71 7.43 -1.30
CA ASN A 10 7.09 7.26 -0.85
C ASN A 10 7.06 7.04 0.67
N TYR A 11 7.22 5.79 1.12
CA TYR A 11 7.58 5.52 2.51
C TYR A 11 8.99 4.94 2.58
N GLY A 12 9.83 5.67 3.31
CA GLY A 12 11.24 5.38 3.45
C GLY A 12 11.48 4.04 4.11
N VAL A 13 12.22 3.19 3.41
CA VAL A 13 12.90 2.04 3.98
C VAL A 13 14.00 2.56 4.90
N LYS A 14 13.76 2.54 6.21
CA LYS A 14 14.78 2.31 7.26
C LYS A 14 14.12 2.13 8.62
N ASN A 15 13.92 0.86 8.99
CA ASN A 15 14.31 0.37 10.31
C ASN A 15 14.35 -1.16 10.28
N CYS A 16 15.56 -1.68 10.17
CA CYS A 16 15.90 -3.04 10.58
C CYS A 16 15.79 -3.12 12.10
N ASP A 17 14.75 -3.78 12.61
CA ASP A 17 14.89 -4.69 13.74
C ASP A 17 13.56 -5.40 14.05
N CYS A 18 13.53 -6.73 13.86
CA CYS A 18 12.72 -7.62 14.70
C CYS A 18 12.98 -9.11 14.37
N ASN A 19 14.18 -9.60 14.72
CA ASN A 19 14.38 -11.02 14.96
C ASN A 19 13.72 -11.42 16.29
N LYS A 20 12.39 -11.52 16.31
CA LYS A 20 11.62 -12.37 17.23
C LYS A 20 10.34 -12.82 16.51
N LYS A 21 10.37 -14.03 15.95
CA LYS A 21 9.16 -14.75 15.54
C LYS A 21 8.30 -15.00 16.79
N LYS A 22 7.48 -14.02 17.16
CA LYS A 22 6.26 -14.29 17.93
C LYS A 22 5.31 -14.96 16.96
N THR A 23 4.95 -16.20 17.26
CA THR A 23 3.85 -16.93 16.63
C THR A 23 2.57 -16.13 16.86
N ASN A 24 2.32 -15.19 15.95
CA ASN A 24 1.03 -14.53 15.83
C ASN A 24 0.00 -15.63 15.51
N PRO A 25 -1.15 -15.69 16.21
CA PRO A 25 -2.23 -16.57 15.80
C PRO A 25 -2.58 -16.32 14.32
N ALA A 26 -2.99 -17.38 13.62
CA ALA A 26 -3.12 -17.41 12.15
C ALA A 26 -3.99 -16.29 11.52
N PHE A 27 -4.78 -15.58 12.34
CA PHE A 27 -5.62 -14.45 11.97
C PHE A 27 -5.38 -13.30 12.95
N SER A 28 -4.17 -12.76 13.00
CA SER A 28 -3.87 -11.61 13.86
C SER A 28 -3.30 -10.43 13.10
N ALA A 29 -4.19 -9.52 12.69
CA ALA A 29 -3.81 -8.20 12.22
C ALA A 29 -2.95 -7.49 13.28
N ARG A 30 -1.86 -6.88 12.83
CA ARG A 30 -0.95 -6.13 13.69
C ARG A 30 -1.42 -4.69 13.81
N ILE A 31 -1.50 -4.20 15.04
CA ILE A 31 -1.72 -2.78 15.32
C ILE A 31 -0.39 -2.21 15.81
N PRO A 32 0.20 -1.21 15.15
CA PRO A 32 1.44 -0.58 15.61
C PRO A 32 1.28 -0.03 17.03
N ALA A 33 2.30 -0.20 17.87
CA ALA A 33 2.24 0.21 19.27
C ALA A 33 1.98 1.72 19.44
N GLN A 34 2.49 2.54 18.52
CA GLN A 34 2.25 3.98 18.54
C GLN A 34 0.77 4.31 18.25
N THR A 35 0.17 3.65 17.25
CA THR A 35 -1.25 3.75 16.92
C THR A 35 -2.13 3.35 18.09
N GLU A 36 -1.87 2.17 18.65
CA GLU A 36 -2.59 1.68 19.82
C GLU A 36 -2.48 2.64 21.01
N ARG A 37 -1.29 3.18 21.27
CA ARG A 37 -1.08 4.14 22.35
C ARG A 37 -1.89 5.43 22.15
N LYS A 38 -1.94 5.98 20.93
CA LYS A 38 -2.74 7.18 20.63
C LYS A 38 -4.22 6.92 20.92
N ILE A 39 -4.77 5.83 20.38
CA ILE A 39 -6.16 5.42 20.57
C ILE A 39 -6.51 5.24 22.05
N LEU A 40 -5.64 4.54 22.80
CA LEU A 40 -5.86 4.31 24.22
C LEU A 40 -5.74 5.59 25.05
N THR A 41 -4.90 6.54 24.65
CA THR A 41 -4.76 7.83 25.33
C THR A 41 -6.04 8.66 25.16
N GLU A 42 -6.55 8.77 23.92
CA GLU A 42 -7.83 9.43 23.62
C GLU A 42 -9.00 8.74 24.35
N ALA A 43 -8.96 7.41 24.50
CA ALA A 43 -9.98 6.67 25.23
C ALA A 43 -9.98 6.93 26.74
N VAL A 44 -8.82 7.15 27.37
CA VAL A 44 -8.72 7.45 28.81
C VAL A 44 -9.44 8.76 29.14
N GLU A 45 -9.36 9.74 28.25
CA GLU A 45 -10.04 11.05 28.40
C GLU A 45 -11.58 10.89 28.42
N ASN A 46 -12.10 9.79 27.88
CA ASN A 46 -13.52 9.45 27.81
C ASN A 46 -14.00 8.51 28.94
N GLY A 47 -13.13 8.15 29.89
CA GLY A 47 -13.49 7.36 31.08
C GLY A 47 -13.21 5.85 30.99
N SER A 48 -13.27 5.18 32.14
CA SER A 48 -12.81 3.80 32.31
C SER A 48 -13.67 2.74 31.59
N GLU A 49 -14.98 2.94 31.52
CA GLU A 49 -15.88 2.02 30.81
C GLU A 49 -15.62 2.06 29.30
N PHE A 50 -15.46 3.27 28.76
CA PHE A 50 -15.14 3.46 27.36
C PHE A 50 -13.76 2.91 26.99
N LEU A 51 -12.75 3.09 27.85
CA LEU A 51 -11.44 2.46 27.68
C LEU A 51 -11.54 0.92 27.59
N ALA A 52 -12.42 0.29 28.37
CA ALA A 52 -12.64 -1.15 28.29
C ALA A 52 -13.26 -1.56 26.94
N SER A 53 -14.25 -0.79 26.44
CA SER A 53 -14.83 -0.99 25.10
C SER A 53 -13.81 -0.86 23.99
N VAL A 54 -12.93 0.14 24.06
CA VAL A 54 -11.85 0.35 23.08
C VAL A 54 -10.87 -0.81 23.08
N ARG A 55 -10.47 -1.31 24.25
CA ARG A 55 -9.61 -2.50 24.34
C ARG A 55 -10.25 -3.74 23.73
N ALA A 56 -11.55 -3.96 23.97
CA ALA A 56 -12.29 -5.06 23.37
C ALA A 56 -12.34 -4.93 21.83
N GLN A 57 -12.57 -3.73 21.32
CA GLN A 57 -12.58 -3.46 19.89
C GLN A 57 -11.21 -3.68 19.25
N LEU A 58 -10.12 -3.22 19.87
CA LEU A 58 -8.75 -3.49 19.40
C LEU A 58 -8.44 -4.99 19.41
N ALA A 59 -8.97 -5.76 20.36
CA ALA A 59 -8.84 -7.21 20.37
C ALA A 59 -9.64 -7.89 19.23
N ASN A 60 -10.80 -7.34 18.87
CA ASN A 60 -11.58 -7.80 17.72
C ASN A 60 -10.87 -7.50 16.40
N ILE A 61 -10.38 -6.28 16.20
CA ILE A 61 -9.64 -5.87 15.00
C ILE A 61 -8.47 -6.80 14.72
N ARG A 62 -7.72 -7.16 15.77
CA ARG A 62 -6.65 -8.15 15.65
C ARG A 62 -7.16 -9.44 15.03
N LYS A 63 -8.31 -9.96 15.43
CA LYS A 63 -8.86 -11.23 14.95
C LYS A 63 -9.42 -11.19 13.51
N TRP A 64 -9.71 -10.00 12.98
CA TRP A 64 -10.40 -9.86 11.70
C TRP A 64 -9.50 -9.97 10.48
N GLY A 65 -8.22 -9.59 10.60
CA GLY A 65 -7.27 -9.63 9.48
C GLY A 65 -6.43 -10.89 9.44
N GLN A 66 -5.83 -11.15 8.28
CA GLN A 66 -4.85 -12.21 8.09
C GLN A 66 -3.57 -11.98 8.90
N SER A 67 -2.72 -13.01 9.02
CA SER A 67 -1.47 -12.96 9.82
C SER A 67 -0.50 -11.84 9.43
N ASP A 68 -0.51 -11.45 8.17
CA ASP A 68 0.39 -10.44 7.59
C ASP A 68 -0.26 -9.07 7.43
N THR A 69 -1.53 -8.96 7.82
CA THR A 69 -2.27 -7.71 7.84
C THR A 69 -1.74 -6.80 8.95
N LYS A 70 -1.51 -5.54 8.63
CA LYS A 70 -1.04 -4.52 9.55
C LYS A 70 -1.85 -3.25 9.34
N LEU A 71 -2.39 -2.70 10.43
CA LEU A 71 -2.99 -1.38 10.42
C LEU A 71 -1.89 -0.33 10.27
N THR A 72 -2.12 0.65 9.41
CA THR A 72 -1.21 1.77 9.19
C THR A 72 -1.93 3.10 9.36
N GLU A 73 -1.15 4.13 9.68
CA GLU A 73 -1.63 5.51 9.73
C GLU A 73 -0.97 6.30 8.62
N ALA A 74 -1.75 7.11 7.92
CA ALA A 74 -1.24 8.14 7.03
C ALA A 74 -1.86 9.49 7.45
N PHE A 75 -1.16 10.58 7.16
CA PHE A 75 -1.75 11.91 7.31
C PHE A 75 -2.33 12.32 5.96
N ASP A 76 -3.65 12.48 5.93
CA ASP A 76 -4.36 13.03 4.78
C ASP A 76 -4.20 14.55 4.81
N PHE A 77 -3.29 15.07 3.99
CA PHE A 77 -2.97 16.50 3.91
C PHE A 77 -4.13 17.33 3.38
N ASP A 78 -4.98 16.76 2.52
CA ASP A 78 -6.10 17.46 1.91
C ASP A 78 -7.20 17.71 2.94
N ASN A 79 -7.41 16.76 3.83
CA ASN A 79 -8.43 16.84 4.89
C ASN A 79 -7.83 17.18 6.28
N GLY A 80 -6.52 17.38 6.38
CA GLY A 80 -5.82 17.74 7.61
C GLY A 80 -5.98 16.76 8.76
N LYS A 81 -6.19 15.46 8.47
CA LYS A 81 -6.51 14.44 9.49
C LYS A 81 -5.69 13.17 9.32
N THR A 82 -5.47 12.47 10.44
CA THR A 82 -4.90 11.11 10.39
C THR A 82 -5.96 10.13 9.89
N VAL A 83 -5.59 9.35 8.88
CA VAL A 83 -6.40 8.27 8.33
C VAL A 83 -5.77 6.93 8.66
N LEU A 84 -6.62 5.95 8.91
CA LEU A 84 -6.25 4.56 9.11
C LEU A 84 -6.34 3.81 7.78
N GLY A 85 -5.32 3.01 7.52
CA GLY A 85 -5.21 2.11 6.38
C GLY A 85 -4.78 0.72 6.81
N LEU A 86 -4.55 -0.12 5.80
CA LEU A 86 -4.18 -1.50 5.93
C LEU A 86 -3.08 -1.84 4.93
N ASP A 87 -2.01 -2.44 5.43
CA ASP A 87 -0.96 -3.07 4.61
C ASP A 87 -1.05 -4.58 4.80
N ASN A 88 -0.78 -5.36 3.75
CA ASN A 88 -0.62 -6.81 3.87
C ASN A 88 0.49 -7.26 2.93
N SER A 89 1.67 -7.54 3.49
CA SER A 89 2.89 -7.88 2.73
C SER A 89 2.83 -9.22 2.00
N SER A 90 1.84 -10.06 2.31
CA SER A 90 1.60 -11.32 1.59
C SER A 90 0.71 -11.13 0.37
N ILE A 91 0.00 -9.99 0.27
CA ILE A 91 -0.81 -9.61 -0.89
C ILE A 91 -0.05 -8.59 -1.75
N SER A 92 0.49 -7.54 -1.12
CA SER A 92 1.26 -6.50 -1.81
C SER A 92 2.37 -5.92 -0.93
N THR A 93 3.56 -5.74 -1.51
CA THR A 93 4.66 -4.99 -0.87
C THR A 93 4.64 -3.50 -1.20
N MET A 94 3.91 -3.09 -2.24
CA MET A 94 3.93 -1.71 -2.76
C MET A 94 2.68 -0.91 -2.41
N TYR A 95 1.54 -1.57 -2.24
CA TYR A 95 0.25 -0.92 -2.07
C TYR A 95 -0.32 -1.16 -0.66
N GLY A 96 -1.03 -0.16 -0.17
CA GLY A 96 -1.90 -0.27 1.01
C GLY A 96 -3.35 -0.04 0.60
N ALA A 97 -4.29 -0.41 1.48
CA ALA A 97 -5.71 -0.21 1.30
C ALA A 97 -6.26 0.77 2.34
N ASN A 98 -7.15 1.66 1.91
CA ASN A 98 -7.81 2.60 2.80
C ASN A 98 -8.91 1.90 3.60
N LEU A 99 -9.00 2.19 4.90
CA LEU A 99 -10.14 1.80 5.72
C LEU A 99 -11.20 2.93 5.76
N PRO A 100 -12.45 2.65 6.15
CA PRO A 100 -13.45 3.69 6.38
C PRO A 100 -12.99 4.62 7.50
N ASN A 101 -12.79 5.90 7.19
CA ASN A 101 -12.24 6.88 8.12
C ASN A 101 -13.32 7.83 8.67
N LYS A 102 -13.25 8.14 9.96
CA LYS A 102 -14.13 9.09 10.67
C LYS A 102 -13.39 10.40 10.97
N THR A 103 -13.94 11.18 11.90
CA THR A 103 -13.40 12.48 12.31
C THR A 103 -12.13 12.31 13.15
N SER A 104 -12.12 11.36 14.08
CA SER A 104 -10.93 11.00 14.85
C SER A 104 -10.49 9.56 14.62
N LEU A 105 -9.27 9.24 15.06
CA LEU A 105 -8.71 7.90 15.00
C LEU A 105 -9.49 6.94 15.90
N LEU A 106 -9.87 7.39 17.10
CA LEU A 106 -10.70 6.63 18.04
C LEU A 106 -12.08 6.31 17.44
N ASP A 107 -12.76 7.30 16.88
CA ASP A 107 -14.07 7.09 16.22
C ASP A 107 -13.96 6.10 15.07
N THR A 108 -12.88 6.21 14.30
CA THR A 108 -12.57 5.30 13.20
C THR A 108 -12.50 3.87 13.72
N VAL A 109 -11.64 3.62 14.72
CA VAL A 109 -11.43 2.31 15.34
C VAL A 109 -12.71 1.72 15.91
N MET A 110 -13.49 2.53 16.63
CA MET A 110 -14.76 2.11 17.21
C MET A 110 -15.83 1.79 16.18
N SER A 111 -15.76 2.40 14.99
CA SER A 111 -16.71 2.16 13.90
C SER A 111 -16.36 0.99 12.98
N LEU A 112 -15.11 0.51 13.01
CA LEU A 112 -14.65 -0.59 12.15
C LEU A 112 -15.43 -1.89 12.40
N LYS A 113 -15.71 -2.58 11.31
CA LYS A 113 -16.30 -3.93 11.31
C LYS A 113 -15.38 -4.89 10.59
N GLU A 114 -15.53 -6.17 10.90
CA GLU A 114 -14.78 -7.26 10.24
C GLU A 114 -14.82 -7.18 8.71
N LYS A 115 -16.01 -6.92 8.15
CA LYS A 115 -16.21 -6.76 6.71
C LYS A 115 -15.36 -5.65 6.09
N ASP A 116 -15.00 -4.62 6.84
CA ASP A 116 -14.22 -3.49 6.34
C ASP A 116 -12.75 -3.91 6.16
N ILE A 117 -12.22 -4.73 7.08
CA ILE A 117 -10.89 -5.33 6.99
C ILE A 117 -10.82 -6.31 5.82
N ILE A 118 -11.78 -7.24 5.72
CA ILE A 118 -11.85 -8.23 4.64
C ILE A 118 -11.99 -7.54 3.27
N LYS A 119 -12.81 -6.48 3.19
CA LYS A 119 -12.95 -5.71 1.96
C LYS A 119 -11.63 -5.04 1.57
N ALA A 120 -10.93 -4.42 2.51
CA ALA A 120 -9.65 -3.77 2.23
C ALA A 120 -8.59 -4.77 1.73
N GLU A 121 -8.50 -5.97 2.30
CA GLU A 121 -7.62 -7.04 1.79
C GLU A 121 -8.01 -7.48 0.37
N LYS A 122 -9.32 -7.59 0.09
CA LYS A 122 -9.81 -7.93 -1.26
C LYS A 122 -9.50 -6.82 -2.27
N ASP A 123 -9.72 -5.57 -1.90
CA ASP A 123 -9.44 -4.42 -2.75
C ASP A 123 -7.93 -4.33 -3.05
N LEU A 124 -7.07 -4.63 -2.07
CA LEU A 124 -5.62 -4.68 -2.26
C LEU A 124 -5.23 -5.76 -3.27
N LYS A 125 -5.81 -6.96 -3.15
CA LYS A 125 -5.58 -8.04 -4.12
C LYS A 125 -6.02 -7.64 -5.53
N GLN A 126 -7.17 -6.99 -5.64
CA GLN A 126 -7.69 -6.51 -6.93
C GLN A 126 -6.73 -5.51 -7.58
N ILE A 127 -6.14 -4.59 -6.82
CA ILE A 127 -5.15 -3.63 -7.35
C ILE A 127 -3.95 -4.37 -7.98
N VAL A 128 -3.43 -5.40 -7.32
CA VAL A 128 -2.31 -6.19 -7.84
C VAL A 128 -2.72 -6.93 -9.12
N ASP A 129 -3.90 -7.56 -9.13
CA ASP A 129 -4.42 -8.28 -10.29
C ASP A 129 -4.71 -7.34 -11.48
N ASP A 130 -5.23 -6.15 -11.21
CA ASP A 130 -5.47 -5.11 -12.23
C ASP A 130 -4.16 -4.60 -12.83
N ASN A 131 -3.12 -4.39 -12.01
CA ASN A 131 -1.81 -3.96 -12.50
C ASN A 131 -1.18 -5.00 -13.45
N LYS A 132 -1.32 -6.29 -13.14
CA LYS A 132 -0.87 -7.38 -14.01
C LYS A 132 -1.67 -7.41 -15.31
N THR A 133 -2.99 -7.30 -15.21
CA THR A 133 -3.89 -7.30 -16.37
C THR A 133 -3.59 -6.12 -17.31
N ASP A 134 -3.37 -4.93 -16.76
CA ASP A 134 -2.96 -3.75 -17.51
C ASP A 134 -1.65 -3.99 -18.25
N LEU A 135 -0.67 -4.63 -17.61
CA LEU A 135 0.62 -4.95 -18.24
C LEU A 135 0.45 -5.96 -19.39
N ILE A 136 -0.39 -6.98 -19.21
CA ILE A 136 -0.74 -7.94 -20.27
C ILE A 136 -1.31 -7.21 -21.48
N VAL A 137 -2.34 -6.38 -21.27
CA VAL A 137 -3.00 -5.63 -22.35
C VAL A 137 -2.02 -4.71 -23.08
N LYS A 138 -1.11 -4.06 -22.35
CA LYS A 138 -0.06 -3.23 -22.97
C LYS A 138 0.92 -4.08 -23.81
N ALA A 139 1.41 -5.17 -23.26
CA ALA A 139 2.38 -6.04 -23.93
C ALA A 139 1.81 -6.68 -25.21
N LEU A 140 0.52 -7.05 -25.22
CA LEU A 140 -0.16 -7.55 -26.42
C LEU A 140 -0.22 -6.53 -27.57
N ASN A 141 -0.10 -5.24 -27.27
CA ASN A 141 -0.11 -4.17 -28.27
C ASN A 141 1.28 -3.56 -28.54
N ASP A 142 2.34 -4.08 -27.91
CA ASP A 142 3.71 -3.59 -28.03
C ASP A 142 4.71 -4.76 -28.07
N ASP A 143 5.13 -5.13 -29.29
CA ASP A 143 6.08 -6.22 -29.54
C ASP A 143 7.41 -6.06 -28.78
N LYS A 144 7.85 -4.81 -28.51
CA LYS A 144 9.08 -4.58 -27.74
C LYS A 144 8.85 -4.93 -26.28
N LEU A 145 7.73 -4.50 -25.71
CA LEU A 145 7.36 -4.82 -24.34
C LEU A 145 7.11 -6.32 -24.17
N MET A 146 6.40 -6.95 -25.11
CA MET A 146 6.24 -8.41 -25.17
C MET A 146 7.60 -9.10 -25.13
N ASN A 147 8.51 -8.75 -26.05
CA ASN A 147 9.84 -9.35 -26.11
C ASN A 147 10.67 -9.08 -24.83
N LYS A 148 10.50 -7.94 -24.16
CA LYS A 148 11.15 -7.68 -22.86
C LYS A 148 10.67 -8.62 -21.74
N ILE A 149 9.42 -9.06 -21.79
CA ILE A 149 8.81 -9.90 -20.73
C ILE A 149 9.08 -11.38 -21.01
N VAL A 150 8.80 -11.86 -22.23
CA VAL A 150 8.85 -13.28 -22.59
C VAL A 150 10.05 -13.66 -23.47
N HIS A 151 10.91 -12.71 -23.86
CA HIS A 151 12.06 -12.94 -24.74
C HIS A 151 11.68 -13.47 -26.14
N LYS A 152 10.46 -13.13 -26.59
CA LYS A 152 9.91 -13.49 -27.91
C LYS A 152 8.86 -12.46 -28.34
N SER A 153 8.80 -12.12 -29.63
CA SER A 153 7.87 -11.11 -30.15
C SER A 153 6.44 -11.59 -30.37
N ASN A 154 6.21 -12.91 -30.35
CA ASN A 154 4.93 -13.56 -30.66
C ASN A 154 4.65 -14.71 -29.68
N ALA A 155 4.71 -14.41 -28.38
CA ALA A 155 4.27 -15.34 -27.34
C ALA A 155 2.73 -15.45 -27.33
N SER A 156 2.21 -16.58 -26.84
CA SER A 156 0.77 -16.72 -26.57
C SER A 156 0.35 -15.90 -25.34
N ASP A 157 -0.95 -15.64 -25.23
CA ASP A 157 -1.52 -14.94 -24.07
C ASP A 157 -1.20 -15.67 -22.76
N GLU A 158 -1.21 -17.01 -22.77
CA GLU A 158 -0.82 -17.84 -21.63
C GLU A 158 0.66 -17.72 -21.28
N GLU A 159 1.56 -17.78 -22.28
CA GLU A 159 3.01 -17.60 -22.08
C GLU A 159 3.32 -16.23 -21.45
N LEU A 160 2.62 -15.19 -21.92
CA LEU A 160 2.75 -13.83 -21.38
C LEU A 160 2.22 -13.72 -19.94
N ALA A 161 1.03 -14.26 -19.66
CA ALA A 161 0.44 -14.23 -18.33
C ALA A 161 1.33 -14.96 -17.30
N GLU A 162 1.83 -16.15 -17.64
CA GLU A 162 2.74 -16.91 -16.79
C GLU A 162 4.07 -16.21 -16.53
N ALA A 163 4.60 -15.49 -17.52
CA ALA A 163 5.82 -14.71 -17.35
C ALA A 163 5.59 -13.52 -16.41
N ILE A 164 4.46 -12.81 -16.55
CA ILE A 164 4.09 -11.67 -15.69
C ILE A 164 3.85 -12.13 -14.25
N ASP A 165 3.25 -13.29 -14.03
CA ASP A 165 3.04 -13.84 -12.67
C ASP A 165 4.34 -14.14 -11.91
N LYS A 166 5.46 -14.30 -12.61
CA LYS A 166 6.79 -14.52 -12.02
C LYS A 166 7.54 -13.22 -11.74
N LEU A 167 7.03 -12.07 -12.19
CA LEU A 167 7.66 -10.77 -11.96
C LEU A 167 7.34 -10.25 -10.55
N SER A 168 8.27 -9.47 -9.98
CA SER A 168 7.99 -8.71 -8.75
C SER A 168 7.04 -7.53 -9.05
N GLU A 169 6.34 -7.04 -8.03
CA GLU A 169 5.44 -5.88 -8.18
C GLU A 169 6.17 -4.62 -8.65
N GLU A 170 7.42 -4.43 -8.21
CA GLU A 170 8.26 -3.30 -8.63
C GLU A 170 8.52 -3.41 -10.13
N ARG A 171 8.87 -4.61 -10.61
CA ARG A 171 9.14 -4.83 -12.03
C ARG A 171 7.88 -4.68 -12.89
N ILE A 172 6.73 -5.16 -12.41
CA ILE A 172 5.43 -4.95 -13.05
C ILE A 172 5.15 -3.45 -13.18
N THR A 173 5.39 -2.69 -12.11
CA THR A 173 5.16 -1.23 -12.09
C THR A 173 6.09 -0.51 -13.05
N GLU A 174 7.40 -0.82 -13.03
CA GLU A 174 8.37 -0.24 -13.96
C GLU A 174 7.97 -0.45 -15.42
N LEU A 175 7.66 -1.70 -15.79
CA LEU A 175 7.28 -2.06 -17.16
C LEU A 175 5.95 -1.44 -17.57
N ARG A 176 4.97 -1.41 -16.66
CA ARG A 176 3.66 -0.79 -16.93
C ARG A 176 3.77 0.70 -17.22
N PHE A 177 4.72 1.40 -16.60
CA PHE A 177 4.93 2.84 -16.78
C PHE A 177 6.10 3.20 -17.70
N GLY A 178 6.82 2.21 -18.25
CA GLY A 178 7.98 2.44 -19.12
C GLY A 178 9.15 3.11 -18.41
N LEU A 179 9.29 2.88 -17.10
CA LEU A 179 10.35 3.48 -16.27
C LEU A 179 11.71 2.78 -16.44
N ASP A 180 11.73 1.66 -17.16
CA ASP A 180 12.93 0.92 -17.51
C ASP A 180 13.67 1.51 -18.72
N GLU A 181 13.04 2.44 -19.44
CA GLU A 181 13.66 3.13 -20.57
C GLU A 181 14.32 4.43 -20.11
N PRO A 182 15.53 4.76 -20.61
CA PRO A 182 16.16 6.03 -20.32
C PRO A 182 15.23 7.18 -20.73
N SER A 183 15.13 8.20 -19.87
CA SER A 183 14.25 9.34 -20.15
C SER A 183 14.61 9.96 -21.50
N LYS A 184 13.60 10.16 -22.36
CA LYS A 184 13.77 10.93 -23.60
C LYS A 184 14.12 12.40 -23.35
N TYR A 185 13.98 12.85 -22.10
CA TYR A 185 14.50 14.14 -21.67
C TYR A 185 15.99 14.00 -21.41
N PRO A 186 16.84 14.79 -22.07
CA PRO A 186 18.23 14.89 -21.67
C PRO A 186 18.27 15.27 -20.20
N SER A 187 19.10 14.58 -19.43
CA SER A 187 19.55 15.06 -18.13
C SER A 187 20.35 16.33 -18.38
N ASN A 188 19.68 17.46 -18.56
CA ASN A 188 20.34 18.73 -18.50
C ASN A 188 20.79 18.89 -17.04
N ASP A 189 22.04 18.54 -16.79
CA ASP A 189 22.88 19.21 -15.79
C ASP A 189 23.05 20.69 -16.21
N ASP A 190 21.94 21.40 -16.40
CA ASP A 190 21.91 22.85 -16.36
C ASP A 190 22.05 23.22 -14.89
N ILE A 191 23.29 23.07 -14.39
CA ILE A 191 23.74 23.81 -13.22
C ILE A 191 23.48 25.27 -13.57
N ILE A 192 22.43 25.83 -12.97
CA ILE A 192 22.19 27.27 -12.99
C ILE A 192 23.38 27.89 -12.26
N HIS A 193 24.40 28.30 -13.01
CA HIS A 193 25.45 29.16 -12.49
C HIS A 193 24.81 30.52 -12.17
N PHE A 194 24.51 30.73 -10.89
CA PHE A 194 24.23 32.07 -10.39
C PHE A 194 25.54 32.84 -10.35
N ASP A 195 25.83 33.59 -11.42
CA ASP A 195 26.81 34.66 -11.36
C ASP A 195 26.21 35.81 -10.52
N PHE A 196 26.55 35.83 -9.23
CA PHE A 196 26.38 37.02 -8.41
C PHE A 196 27.50 38.00 -8.76
N SER A 197 27.28 38.84 -9.77
CA SER A 197 28.07 40.07 -9.92
C SER A 197 27.57 41.10 -8.90
N ALA A 198 28.49 41.53 -8.03
CA ALA A 198 28.33 42.55 -6.98
C ALA A 198 28.11 43.96 -7.54
#